data_AF-A0A075HNH6-F1
#
_entry.id   AF-A0A075HNH6-F1
#
_cell.length_a   1.000
_cell.length_b   1.000
_cell.length_c   1.000
_cell.angle_alpha   90.00
_cell.angle_beta   90.00
_cell.angle_gamma   90.00
#
_symmetry.space_group_name_H-M   'P 1'
#
loop_
_entity.id
_entity.type
_entity.pdbx_description
1 polymer ?
#
loop_
_entity_poly.entity_id
_entity_poly.type
_entity_poly.pdbx_seq_one_letter_code
_entity_poly.pdbx_strand_id
1 'polypeptide(L)'
;MVHKYERRRGAAGASEENVRNIQRLASSLQRAVSTGRASRSQMRLIDRHLNRHLTTSVTNILHGLGSISSRTSNQSIKQRINEISLQLNEIVKMELEGYASLVNRDLSVDPIKIDMLVGVDEELSLGVAILEREVTRMNSKRILNVVGLTDLCEVAGEIGTSAKSRKAILAT
;
A
#
# COMPACT_ATOMS: atom_id res chain seq x y z
N MET A 1 -29.65 39.81 -6.32
CA MET A 1 -28.80 38.96 -5.46
C MET A 1 -29.26 37.51 -5.57
N VAL A 2 -28.54 36.66 -6.31
CA VAL A 2 -28.70 35.19 -6.21
C VAL A 2 -27.30 34.59 -6.36
N HIS A 3 -26.73 34.15 -5.24
CA HIS A 3 -25.55 33.29 -5.20
C HIS A 3 -25.70 32.36 -4.00
N LYS A 4 -26.12 31.13 -4.27
CA LYS A 4 -25.95 29.95 -3.40
C LYS A 4 -26.61 28.80 -4.14
N TYR A 5 -25.83 27.84 -4.65
CA TYR A 5 -26.13 26.40 -4.75
C TYR A 5 -25.09 25.61 -5.59
N GLU A 6 -23.87 26.11 -5.84
CA GLU A 6 -22.83 25.37 -6.59
C GLU A 6 -21.59 24.96 -5.76
N ARG A 7 -21.73 24.42 -4.54
CA ARG A 7 -20.55 23.96 -3.77
C ARG A 7 -20.67 22.59 -3.09
N ARG A 8 -21.42 21.64 -3.65
CA ARG A 8 -21.45 20.25 -3.13
C ARG A 8 -21.31 19.13 -4.17
N ARG A 9 -21.11 19.45 -5.46
CA ARG A 9 -20.93 18.42 -6.52
C ARG A 9 -19.46 18.03 -6.80
N GLY A 10 -18.48 18.81 -6.33
CA GLY A 10 -17.05 18.55 -6.64
C GLY A 10 -16.41 17.39 -5.86
N ALA A 11 -16.74 17.22 -4.58
CA ALA A 11 -16.09 16.21 -3.72
C ALA A 11 -16.70 14.80 -3.90
N ALA A 12 -18.03 14.70 -4.06
CA ALA A 12 -18.70 13.42 -4.29
C ALA A 12 -18.39 12.86 -5.69
N GLY A 13 -18.37 13.71 -6.73
CA GLY A 13 -18.05 13.30 -8.10
C GLY A 13 -16.61 12.78 -8.25
N ALA A 14 -15.64 13.42 -7.59
CA ALA A 14 -14.25 12.95 -7.58
C ALA A 14 -14.09 11.60 -6.85
N SER A 15 -14.86 11.36 -5.79
CA SER A 15 -14.88 10.08 -5.07
C SER A 15 -15.50 8.95 -5.91
N GLU A 16 -16.61 9.21 -6.61
CA GLU A 16 -17.26 8.23 -7.47
C GLU A 16 -16.40 7.86 -8.69
N GLU A 17 -15.75 8.85 -9.30
CA GLU A 17 -14.82 8.62 -10.41
C GLU A 17 -13.62 7.76 -9.98
N ASN A 18 -13.08 8.00 -8.78
CA ASN A 18 -12.02 7.18 -8.21
C ASN A 18 -12.47 5.74 -7.98
N VAL A 19 -13.66 5.51 -7.41
CA VAL A 19 -14.21 4.16 -7.19
C VAL A 19 -14.38 3.42 -8.52
N ARG A 20 -14.95 4.08 -9.54
CA ARG A 20 -15.10 3.49 -10.87
C ARG A 20 -13.74 3.14 -11.49
N ASN A 21 -12.74 4.00 -11.32
CA ASN A 21 -11.39 3.73 -11.81
C ASN A 21 -10.76 2.52 -11.11
N ILE A 22 -10.89 2.41 -9.78
CA ILE A 22 -10.39 1.23 -9.02
C ILE A 22 -11.09 -0.05 -9.49
N GLN A 23 -12.41 -0.03 -9.64
CA GLN A 23 -13.18 -1.18 -10.13
C GLN A 23 -12.75 -1.61 -11.54
N ARG A 24 -12.46 -0.66 -12.43
CA ARG A 24 -11.92 -0.95 -13.77
C ARG A 24 -10.55 -1.62 -13.70
N LEU A 25 -9.65 -1.13 -12.85
CA LEU A 25 -8.31 -1.71 -12.67
C LEU A 25 -8.39 -3.13 -12.10
N ALA A 26 -9.23 -3.35 -11.09
CA ALA A 26 -9.50 -4.69 -10.53
C ALA A 26 -10.08 -5.65 -11.59
N SER A 27 -11.04 -5.19 -12.39
CA SER A 27 -11.60 -5.97 -13.50
C SER A 27 -10.57 -6.29 -14.59
N SER A 28 -9.55 -5.45 -14.77
CA SER A 28 -8.43 -5.73 -15.67
C SER A 28 -7.50 -6.82 -15.10
N LEU A 29 -7.20 -6.80 -13.80
CA LEU A 29 -6.45 -7.87 -13.13
C LEU A 29 -7.19 -9.21 -13.21
N GLN A 30 -8.49 -9.22 -12.87
CA GLN A 30 -9.30 -10.45 -12.91
C GLN A 30 -9.35 -11.06 -14.31
N ARG A 31 -9.45 -10.23 -15.36
CA ARG A 31 -9.37 -10.70 -16.75
C ARG A 31 -8.00 -11.27 -17.09
N ALA A 32 -6.92 -10.66 -16.62
CA ALA A 32 -5.57 -11.19 -16.84
C ALA A 32 -5.38 -12.57 -16.20
N VAL A 33 -5.87 -12.75 -14.97
CA VAL A 33 -5.90 -14.06 -14.28
C VAL A 33 -6.77 -15.07 -15.03
N SER A 34 -7.93 -14.65 -15.55
CA SER A 34 -8.85 -15.58 -16.21
C SER A 34 -8.41 -15.99 -17.62
N THR A 35 -7.69 -15.13 -18.33
CA THR A 35 -7.44 -15.28 -19.78
C THR A 35 -5.97 -15.43 -20.15
N GLY A 36 -5.05 -15.15 -19.23
CA GLY A 36 -3.61 -15.08 -19.54
C GLY A 36 -3.25 -13.95 -20.51
N ARG A 37 -4.12 -12.95 -20.67
CA ARG A 37 -3.93 -11.82 -21.57
C ARG A 37 -4.07 -10.51 -20.82
N ALA A 38 -3.10 -9.61 -21.04
CA ALA A 38 -3.12 -8.29 -20.41
C ALA A 38 -2.49 -7.23 -21.31
N SER A 39 -3.05 -6.03 -21.29
CA SER A 39 -2.37 -4.88 -21.86
C SER A 39 -1.31 -4.36 -20.90
N ARG A 40 -0.07 -4.21 -21.39
CA ARG A 40 1.02 -3.61 -20.62
C ARG A 40 0.69 -2.19 -20.15
N SER A 41 -0.08 -1.42 -20.92
CA SER A 41 -0.48 -0.07 -20.51
C SER A 41 -1.47 -0.07 -19.33
N GLN A 42 -2.39 -1.05 -19.29
CA GLN A 42 -3.32 -1.22 -18.17
C GLN A 42 -2.59 -1.70 -16.92
N MET A 43 -1.67 -2.65 -17.06
CA MET A 43 -0.84 -3.12 -15.95
C MET A 43 0.03 -1.99 -15.37
N ARG A 44 0.58 -1.10 -16.21
CA ARG A 44 1.29 0.10 -15.72
C ARG A 44 0.39 1.09 -14.96
N LEU A 45 -0.93 1.08 -15.19
CA LEU A 45 -1.86 1.92 -14.43
C LEU A 45 -2.11 1.31 -13.05
N ILE A 46 -2.23 -0.01 -12.98
CA ILE A 46 -2.32 -0.76 -11.72
C ILE A 46 -1.05 -0.51 -10.89
N ASP A 47 0.15 -0.69 -11.49
CA ASP A 47 1.43 -0.43 -10.82
C ASP A 47 1.50 0.98 -10.23
N ARG A 48 1.13 2.00 -11.03
CA ARG A 48 1.13 3.38 -10.57
C ARG A 48 0.15 3.63 -9.44
N HIS A 49 -1.03 3.01 -9.49
CA HIS A 49 -2.04 3.17 -8.45
C HIS A 49 -1.57 2.54 -7.13
N LEU A 50 -1.12 1.29 -7.18
CA LEU A 50 -0.63 0.55 -6.02
C LEU A 50 0.59 1.24 -5.40
N ASN A 51 1.60 1.58 -6.21
CA ASN A 51 2.80 2.25 -5.71
C ASN A 51 2.46 3.59 -5.06
N ARG A 52 1.61 4.40 -5.70
CA ARG A 52 1.19 5.67 -5.11
C ARG A 52 0.47 5.47 -3.77
N HIS A 53 -0.41 4.48 -3.68
CA HIS A 53 -1.13 4.18 -2.45
C HIS A 53 -0.18 3.75 -1.34
N LEU A 54 0.63 2.71 -1.59
CA LEU A 54 1.58 2.17 -0.61
C LEU A 54 2.62 3.21 -0.19
N THR A 55 3.24 3.93 -1.12
CA THR A 55 4.22 4.98 -0.79
C THR A 55 3.61 6.09 0.05
N THR A 56 2.38 6.52 -0.27
CA THR A 56 1.71 7.58 0.51
C THR A 56 1.43 7.11 1.93
N SER A 57 0.81 5.93 2.10
CA SER A 57 0.49 5.39 3.43
C SER A 57 1.75 5.09 4.24
N VAL A 58 2.79 4.52 3.64
CA VAL A 58 4.08 4.29 4.32
C VAL A 58 4.73 5.60 4.75
N THR A 59 4.69 6.63 3.91
CA THR A 59 5.22 7.95 4.28
C THR A 59 4.46 8.54 5.47
N ASN A 60 3.12 8.42 5.49
CA ASN A 60 2.30 8.86 6.62
C ASN A 60 2.62 8.09 7.90
N ILE A 61 2.81 6.77 7.80
CA ILE A 61 3.21 5.90 8.93
C ILE A 61 4.55 6.36 9.48
N LEU A 62 5.57 6.51 8.63
CA LEU A 62 6.92 6.92 9.04
C LEU A 62 6.92 8.30 9.71
N HIS A 63 6.18 9.26 9.15
CA HIS A 63 6.02 10.58 9.76
C HIS A 63 5.32 10.48 11.12
N GLY A 64 4.26 9.67 11.21
CA GLY A 64 3.53 9.42 12.45
C GLY A 64 4.42 8.79 13.53
N LEU A 65 5.20 7.78 13.16
CA LEU A 65 6.19 7.12 14.02
C LEU A 65 7.29 8.08 14.49
N GLY A 66 7.81 8.93 13.60
CA GLY A 66 8.78 9.97 13.94
C GLY A 66 8.23 10.96 14.97
N SER A 67 6.95 11.33 14.83
CA SER A 67 6.26 12.19 15.80
C SER A 67 6.05 11.50 17.15
N ILE A 68 5.80 10.19 17.17
CA ILE A 68 5.70 9.42 18.43
C ILE A 68 7.08 9.34 19.11
N SER A 69 8.13 9.05 18.33
CA SER A 69 9.50 8.93 18.80
C SER A 69 10.02 10.24 19.43
N SER A 70 9.69 11.40 18.87
CA SER A 70 10.12 12.71 19.41
C SER A 70 9.46 13.07 20.74
N ARG A 71 8.29 12.49 21.05
CA ARG A 71 7.51 12.77 22.27
C ARG A 71 7.89 11.89 23.46
N THR A 72 8.69 10.86 23.26
CA THR A 72 9.05 9.91 24.32
C THR A 72 10.54 10.02 24.67
N SER A 73 10.85 9.90 25.96
CA SER A 73 12.23 9.73 26.44
C SER A 73 12.62 8.25 26.58
N ASN A 74 11.67 7.33 26.43
CA ASN A 74 11.90 5.90 26.60
C ASN A 74 12.68 5.31 25.40
N GLN A 75 13.90 4.85 25.66
CA GLN A 75 14.79 4.31 24.62
C GLN A 75 14.29 2.98 24.03
N SER A 76 13.65 2.12 24.82
CA SER A 76 13.09 0.86 24.32
C SER A 76 11.97 1.11 23.30
N ILE A 77 11.13 2.12 23.55
CA ILE A 77 10.10 2.56 22.61
C ILE A 77 10.74 3.10 21.31
N LYS A 78 11.78 3.94 21.43
CA LYS A 78 12.48 4.49 20.26
C LYS A 78 13.12 3.39 19.41
N GLN A 79 13.72 2.39 20.05
CA GLN A 79 14.32 1.26 19.36
C GLN A 79 13.28 0.47 18.55
N ARG A 80 12.13 0.15 19.14
CA ARG A 80 11.03 -0.53 18.43
C ARG A 80 10.48 0.28 17.27
N ILE A 81 10.32 1.60 17.45
CA ILE A 81 9.91 2.49 16.36
C ILE A 81 10.93 2.48 15.21
N ASN A 82 12.22 2.44 15.53
CA ASN A 82 13.28 2.35 14.54
C ASN A 82 13.24 1.01 13.79
N GLU A 83 12.99 -0.10 14.48
CA GLU A 83 12.83 -1.43 13.88
C GLU A 83 11.65 -1.44 12.87
N ILE A 84 10.49 -0.91 13.26
CA ILE A 84 9.33 -0.76 12.36
C ILE A 84 9.71 0.08 11.13
N SER A 85 10.39 1.21 11.36
CA SER A 85 10.77 2.13 10.28
C SER A 85 11.73 1.48 9.29
N LEU A 86 12.67 0.65 9.76
CA LEU A 86 13.59 -0.10 8.91
C LEU A 86 12.85 -1.13 8.05
N GLN A 87 11.87 -1.84 8.61
CA GLN A 87 11.06 -2.80 7.84
C GLN A 87 10.22 -2.11 6.76
N LEU A 88 9.62 -0.95 7.07
CA LEU A 88 8.80 -0.21 6.12
C LEU A 88 9.62 0.46 5.00
N ASN A 89 10.89 0.79 5.25
CA ASN A 89 11.76 1.35 4.22
C ASN A 89 11.99 0.40 3.03
N GLU A 90 11.83 -0.91 3.22
CA GLU A 90 11.91 -1.87 2.11
C GLU A 90 10.76 -1.68 1.10
N ILE A 91 9.59 -1.22 1.53
CA ILE A 91 8.46 -0.91 0.65
C ILE A 91 8.74 0.35 -0.17
N VAL A 92 9.33 1.37 0.45
CA VAL A 92 9.69 2.63 -0.24
C VAL A 92 10.73 2.37 -1.35
N LYS A 93 11.57 1.35 -1.16
CA LYS A 93 12.57 0.91 -2.14
C LYS A 93 12.02 -0.05 -3.19
N MET A 94 10.76 -0.47 -3.13
CA MET A 94 10.19 -1.30 -4.19
C MET A 94 10.18 -0.47 -5.49
N GLU A 95 11.05 -0.85 -6.43
CA GLU A 95 11.10 -0.24 -7.74
C GLU A 95 9.80 -0.48 -8.51
N LEU A 96 9.57 0.33 -9.54
CA LEU A 96 8.37 0.39 -10.39
C LEU A 96 8.03 -0.91 -11.16
N GLU A 97 8.73 -2.01 -10.87
CA GLU A 97 8.45 -3.32 -11.42
C GLU A 97 7.28 -3.98 -10.67
N GLY A 98 6.34 -4.51 -11.43
CA GLY A 98 5.04 -4.95 -10.94
C GLY A 98 4.31 -5.71 -12.03
N TYR A 99 3.00 -5.51 -12.16
CA TYR A 99 2.21 -6.19 -13.15
C TYR A 99 2.69 -5.95 -14.59
N ALA A 100 3.21 -4.76 -14.91
CA ALA A 100 3.66 -4.45 -16.26
C ALA A 100 4.95 -5.14 -16.70
N SER A 101 5.77 -5.64 -15.77
CA SER A 101 6.95 -6.43 -16.10
C SER A 101 6.59 -7.88 -16.45
N LEU A 102 5.46 -8.37 -15.93
CA LEU A 102 4.96 -9.72 -16.22
C LEU A 102 4.31 -9.88 -17.61
N VAL A 103 4.08 -8.78 -18.33
CA VAL A 103 3.46 -8.79 -19.67
C VAL A 103 4.51 -9.00 -20.76
N ASN A 104 4.41 -10.12 -21.47
CA ASN A 104 5.24 -10.44 -22.62
C ASN A 104 4.93 -9.56 -23.84
N ARG A 105 5.80 -9.62 -24.86
CA ARG A 105 5.68 -8.81 -26.08
C ARG A 105 4.38 -9.07 -26.85
N ASP A 106 3.85 -10.28 -26.77
CA ASP A 106 2.61 -10.72 -27.41
C ASP A 106 1.36 -10.51 -26.53
N LEU A 107 1.49 -9.72 -25.45
CA LEU A 107 0.44 -9.45 -24.46
C LEU A 107 0.02 -10.66 -23.62
N SER A 108 0.78 -11.77 -23.69
CA SER A 108 0.59 -12.90 -22.78
C SER A 108 1.14 -12.57 -21.38
N VAL A 109 0.50 -13.15 -20.36
CA VAL A 109 0.96 -13.15 -18.97
C VAL A 109 0.77 -14.56 -18.43
N ASP A 110 1.60 -14.96 -17.47
CA ASP A 110 1.34 -16.16 -16.68
C ASP A 110 0.22 -15.84 -15.67
N PRO A 111 -0.98 -16.46 -15.81
CA PRO A 111 -2.08 -16.21 -14.90
C PRO A 111 -1.74 -16.50 -13.44
N ILE A 112 -0.93 -17.54 -13.19
CA ILE A 112 -0.57 -17.98 -11.85
C ILE A 112 0.32 -16.92 -11.19
N LYS A 113 1.30 -16.38 -11.93
CA LYS A 113 2.15 -15.30 -11.41
C LYS A 113 1.34 -14.03 -11.10
N ILE A 114 0.36 -13.68 -11.94
CA ILE A 114 -0.51 -12.54 -11.69
C ILE A 114 -1.35 -12.78 -10.43
N ASP A 115 -1.95 -13.96 -10.28
CA ASP A 115 -2.78 -14.31 -9.12
C ASP A 115 -1.96 -14.29 -7.81
N MET A 116 -0.77 -14.88 -7.82
CA MET A 116 0.17 -14.81 -6.69
C MET A 116 0.53 -13.37 -6.35
N LEU A 117 0.80 -12.52 -7.35
CA LEU A 117 1.15 -11.12 -7.14
C LEU A 117 -0.03 -10.34 -6.54
N VAL A 118 -1.27 -10.61 -7.00
CA VAL A 118 -2.49 -10.03 -6.43
C VAL A 118 -2.62 -10.39 -4.95
N GLY A 119 -2.49 -11.66 -4.58
CA GLY A 119 -2.59 -12.09 -3.19
C GLY A 119 -1.57 -11.39 -2.29
N VAL A 120 -0.31 -11.28 -2.73
CA VAL A 120 0.75 -10.58 -1.99
C VAL A 120 0.46 -9.07 -1.87
N ASP A 121 -0.03 -8.43 -2.93
CA ASP A 121 -0.34 -7.00 -2.91
C ASP A 121 -1.58 -6.69 -2.04
N GLU A 122 -2.54 -7.61 -1.93
CA GLU A 122 -3.66 -7.53 -0.99
C GLU A 122 -3.18 -7.59 0.47
N GLU A 123 -2.31 -8.55 0.81
CA GLU A 123 -1.69 -8.66 2.14
C GLU A 123 -0.90 -7.40 2.50
N LEU A 124 -0.08 -6.90 1.57
CA LEU A 124 0.69 -5.66 1.74
C LEU A 124 -0.24 -4.47 2.04
N SER A 125 -1.29 -4.31 1.23
CA SER A 125 -2.24 -3.20 1.38
C SER A 125 -2.98 -3.28 2.72
N LEU A 126 -3.39 -4.49 3.13
CA LEU A 126 -4.06 -4.71 4.41
C LEU A 126 -3.13 -4.39 5.59
N GLY A 127 -1.92 -4.94 5.59
CA GLY A 127 -0.93 -4.70 6.65
C GLY A 127 -0.61 -3.22 6.79
N VAL A 128 -0.35 -2.53 5.67
CA VAL A 128 -0.08 -1.08 5.67
C VAL A 128 -1.28 -0.29 6.21
N ALA A 129 -2.51 -0.65 5.84
CA ALA A 129 -3.71 0.01 6.36
C ALA A 129 -3.91 -0.20 7.87
N ILE A 130 -3.58 -1.38 8.40
CA ILE A 130 -3.61 -1.67 9.84
C ILE A 130 -2.58 -0.78 10.57
N LEU A 131 -1.34 -0.74 10.08
CA LEU A 131 -0.27 0.07 10.65
C LEU A 131 -0.61 1.57 10.63
N GLU A 132 -1.11 2.10 9.52
CA GLU A 132 -1.50 3.51 9.39
C GLU A 132 -2.60 3.88 10.38
N ARG A 133 -3.60 3.01 10.55
CA ARG A 133 -4.68 3.19 11.51
C ARG A 133 -4.16 3.23 12.93
N GLU A 134 -3.31 2.27 13.31
CA GLU A 134 -2.79 2.16 14.66
C GLU A 134 -1.83 3.30 15.01
N VAL A 135 -0.96 3.71 14.08
CA VAL A 135 -0.09 4.89 14.28
C VAL A 135 -0.91 6.16 14.40
N THR A 136 -1.94 6.34 13.57
CA THR A 136 -2.89 7.46 13.69
C THR A 136 -3.62 7.45 15.05
N ARG A 137 -4.04 6.27 15.53
CA ARG A 137 -4.68 6.10 16.83
C ARG A 137 -3.75 6.47 17.98
N MET A 138 -2.50 6.02 17.95
CA MET A 138 -1.49 6.38 18.96
C MET A 138 -1.20 7.88 18.97
N ASN A 139 -1.10 8.48 17.77
CA ASN A 139 -0.88 9.92 17.62
C ASN A 139 -1.99 10.77 18.22
N SER A 140 -3.25 10.42 17.91
CA SER A 140 -4.44 11.16 18.35
C SER A 140 -4.69 11.00 19.86
N LYS A 141 -4.58 9.78 20.39
CA LYS A 141 -4.85 9.51 21.81
C LYS A 141 -3.66 9.80 22.73
N ARG A 142 -2.46 10.03 22.17
CA ARG A 142 -1.18 10.14 22.90
C ARG A 142 -0.91 8.92 23.80
N ILE A 143 -1.43 7.75 23.43
CA ILE A 143 -1.24 6.51 24.17
C ILE A 143 -0.01 5.82 23.60
N LEU A 144 0.99 5.65 24.46
CA LEU A 144 2.24 4.95 24.18
C LEU A 144 2.26 3.69 25.04
N ASN A 145 2.06 2.53 24.41
CA ASN A 145 2.10 1.23 25.09
C ASN A 145 3.13 0.33 24.40
N VAL A 146 4.03 -0.26 25.19
CA VAL A 146 5.02 -1.22 24.71
C VAL A 146 4.34 -2.43 24.06
N VAL A 147 3.25 -2.94 24.63
CA VAL A 147 2.52 -4.09 24.05
C VAL A 147 2.03 -3.74 22.64
N GLY A 148 1.34 -2.60 22.46
CA GLY A 148 0.88 -2.17 21.14
C GLY A 148 1.99 -1.87 20.14
N LEU A 149 3.19 -1.53 20.61
CA LEU A 149 4.38 -1.42 19.73
C LEU A 149 4.92 -2.79 19.32
N THR A 150 4.74 -3.84 20.13
CA THR A 150 5.07 -5.22 19.73
C THR A 150 4.19 -5.64 18.57
N ASP A 151 2.87 -5.45 18.71
CA ASP A 151 1.90 -5.79 17.66
C ASP A 151 2.22 -5.04 16.36
N LEU A 152 2.62 -3.76 16.46
CA LEU A 152 3.08 -3.01 15.28
C LEU A 152 4.36 -3.57 14.65
N CYS A 153 5.32 -4.05 15.46
CA CYS A 153 6.53 -4.70 14.94
C CYS A 153 6.19 -6.01 14.21
N GLU A 154 5.22 -6.78 14.71
CA GLU A 154 4.78 -8.02 14.07
C GLU A 154 4.16 -7.73 12.70
N VAL A 155 3.19 -6.80 12.64
CA VAL A 155 2.57 -6.40 11.37
C VAL A 155 3.61 -5.81 10.40
N ALA A 156 4.56 -5.01 10.88
CA ALA A 156 5.64 -4.50 10.03
C ALA A 156 6.56 -5.61 9.51
N GLY A 157 6.78 -6.66 10.30
CA GLY A 157 7.53 -7.85 9.91
C GLY A 157 6.81 -8.67 8.83
N GLU A 158 5.50 -8.85 8.96
CA GLU A 158 4.64 -9.49 7.95
C GLU A 158 4.71 -8.71 6.63
N ILE A 159 4.55 -7.39 6.69
CA ILE A 159 4.69 -6.51 5.52
C ILE A 159 6.06 -6.67 4.86
N GLY A 160 7.13 -6.67 5.66
CA GLY A 160 8.49 -6.88 5.15
C GLY A 160 8.66 -8.24 4.48
N THR A 161 7.93 -9.26 4.94
CA THR A 161 7.91 -10.60 4.35
C THR A 161 7.14 -10.60 3.03
N SER A 162 5.93 -10.04 2.98
CA SER A 162 5.15 -9.92 1.75
C SER A 162 5.88 -9.08 0.69
N ALA A 163 6.61 -8.03 1.07
CA ALA A 163 7.43 -7.24 0.14
C ALA A 163 8.56 -8.07 -0.50
N LYS A 164 9.19 -8.97 0.27
CA LYS A 164 10.20 -9.90 -0.25
C LYS A 164 9.58 -10.94 -1.17
N SER A 165 8.43 -11.51 -0.81
CA SER A 165 7.67 -12.45 -1.66
C SER A 165 7.30 -11.81 -2.99
N ARG A 166 6.83 -10.55 -2.97
CA ARG A 166 6.53 -9.76 -4.16
C ARG A 166 7.73 -9.67 -5.09
N LYS A 167 8.90 -9.32 -4.55
CA LYS A 167 10.16 -9.23 -5.30
C LYS A 167 10.57 -10.58 -5.89
N ALA A 168 10.38 -11.67 -5.15
CA ALA A 168 10.69 -13.02 -5.63
C ALA A 168 9.82 -13.41 -6.83
N ILE A 169 8.51 -13.12 -6.80
CA ILE A 169 7.60 -13.38 -7.92
C ILE A 169 8.05 -12.63 -9.17
N LEU A 170 8.40 -11.34 -9.02
CA LEU A 170 8.81 -10.48 -10.14
C LEU A 170 10.18 -10.82 -10.73
N ALA A 171 11.04 -11.51 -9.98
CA ALA A 171 12.36 -11.93 -10.43
C ALA A 171 12.36 -13.24 -11.25
N THR A 172 11.22 -13.92 -11.34
CA THR A 172 11.04 -15.17 -12.10
C THR A 172 10.50 -14.94 -13.50
#